data_AF-A0A0F9LKJ2-F1
#
_entry.id   AF-A0A0F9LKJ2-F1
#
_cell.length_a   1.000
_cell.length_b   1.000
_cell.length_c   1.000
_cell.angle_alpha   90.00
_cell.angle_beta   90.00
_cell.angle_gamma   90.00
#
_symmetry.space_group_name_H-M   'P 1'
#
loop_
_entity.id
_entity.type
_entity.pdbx_description
1 polymer ?
#
loop_
_entity_poly.entity_id
_entity_poly.type
_entity_poly.pdbx_seq_one_letter_code
_entity_poly.pdbx_strand_id
1 'polypeptide(L)'
;ESHWRHEARVVEDRLSDALHERLTQRFVDRRTSVLLRRLGQKEAMVADVNETGEVTVEGEFVGKLDGFRFRQDKGAGIAEDKTIKAASLQALAPQFHLRADRFYNAPDTEIDFTEQGGLMWGSSAVGKLVAGSDPLKPGIEVFVDDVAGPEVAQKVQRRLQHFIDRKIALLFEPLLALSKDEALTGLARGFAFRIVENFGILQRADVADDVKSLDQDARGALRKHGVRFGQFTIFMPLILKPAPTRLRLVLWSLSQNLSEFPESPPPGLVTIPVDAGAPQGASTMSGYRNAGNRAIRIDMLERLADMLRSEDSRGGFEANADMLSITGMTLEQFAALMEGLGYKAEKSERTKVKAVDVVIPHDGAGMAADKGADATTPVMDVAAEQPLGGIISDPIPAPADDIVPGTADMPDDGIAPIAEELAETPEVDDHIPASDPAETPQGTAPDAAIAGADLETFYIFTWGRAPRSHNNGPRRATGDRPQGKGKPGGRGKKGAARADKGGKPQSQSARPSRTEKPIDPDNPFAAALMGLKDNK
;
A
#
# COMPACT_ATOMS: atom_id res chain seq x y z
N GLU A 1 53.91 39.80 -43.88
CA GLU A 1 54.05 39.43 -42.44
C GLU A 1 52.94 38.52 -41.91
N SER A 2 51.67 38.74 -42.25
CA SER A 2 50.54 37.93 -41.75
C SER A 2 50.58 36.44 -42.18
N HIS A 3 50.98 36.16 -43.42
CA HIS A 3 51.07 34.80 -43.97
C HIS A 3 52.04 33.90 -43.20
N TRP A 4 53.27 34.38 -42.94
CA TRP A 4 54.29 33.62 -42.22
C TRP A 4 53.96 33.39 -40.74
N ARG A 5 53.22 34.32 -40.11
CA ARG A 5 52.70 34.12 -38.73
C ARG A 5 51.63 33.02 -38.68
N HIS A 6 50.81 32.89 -39.71
CA HIS A 6 49.81 31.83 -39.79
C HIS A 6 50.45 30.45 -40.00
N GLU A 7 51.37 30.33 -40.96
CA GLU A 7 52.13 29.10 -41.20
C GLU A 7 52.91 28.62 -39.96
N ALA A 8 53.57 29.53 -39.24
CA ALA A 8 54.28 29.19 -38.01
C ALA A 8 53.33 28.64 -36.93
N ARG A 9 52.15 29.25 -36.74
CA ARG A 9 51.15 28.78 -35.77
C ARG A 9 50.62 27.39 -36.13
N VAL A 10 50.38 27.10 -37.42
CA VAL A 10 49.93 25.77 -37.86
C VAL A 10 50.98 24.69 -37.58
N VAL A 11 52.26 25.01 -37.75
CA VAL A 11 53.36 24.08 -37.41
C VAL A 11 53.45 23.87 -35.91
N GLU A 12 53.30 24.94 -35.11
CA GLU A 12 53.34 24.90 -33.65
C GLU A 12 52.17 24.10 -33.07
N ASP A 13 50.95 24.28 -33.61
CA ASP A 13 49.76 23.50 -33.24
C ASP A 13 49.98 22.00 -33.54
N ARG A 14 50.49 21.67 -34.74
CA ARG A 14 50.80 20.27 -35.11
C ARG A 14 51.90 19.66 -34.23
N LEU A 15 52.90 20.45 -33.85
CA LEU A 15 53.96 19.99 -32.97
C LEU A 15 53.43 19.77 -31.55
N SER A 16 52.54 20.65 -31.08
CA SER A 16 51.88 20.54 -29.78
C SER A 16 50.98 19.31 -29.72
N ASP A 17 50.18 19.07 -30.78
CA ASP A 17 49.36 17.86 -30.92
C ASP A 17 50.21 16.59 -30.94
N ALA A 18 51.26 16.56 -31.76
CA ALA A 18 52.16 15.40 -31.84
C ALA A 18 52.94 15.15 -30.53
N LEU A 19 53.33 16.22 -29.83
CA LEU A 19 53.97 16.12 -28.53
C LEU A 19 52.99 15.57 -27.48
N HIS A 20 51.75 16.07 -27.47
CA HIS A 20 50.71 15.61 -26.56
C HIS A 20 50.37 14.13 -26.81
N GLU A 21 50.24 13.73 -28.07
CA GLU A 21 50.02 12.35 -28.48
C GLU A 21 51.18 11.44 -28.01
N ARG A 22 52.44 11.84 -28.26
CA ARG A 22 53.65 11.10 -27.83
C ARG A 22 53.79 11.00 -26.31
N LEU A 23 53.41 12.03 -25.57
CA LEU A 23 53.41 12.03 -24.10
C LEU A 23 52.36 11.06 -23.56
N THR A 24 51.13 11.17 -24.08
CA THR A 24 50.02 10.27 -23.69
C THR A 24 50.38 8.82 -23.97
N GLN A 25 50.92 8.53 -25.17
CA GLN A 25 51.36 7.19 -25.55
C GLN A 25 52.47 6.66 -24.63
N ARG A 26 53.46 7.47 -24.25
CA ARG A 26 54.51 7.05 -23.32
C ARG A 26 53.99 6.75 -21.91
N PHE A 27 53.00 7.51 -21.43
CA PHE A 27 52.39 7.25 -20.12
C PHE A 27 51.62 5.94 -20.14
N VAL A 28 50.84 5.69 -21.21
CA VAL A 28 50.09 4.44 -21.41
C VAL A 28 51.04 3.26 -21.59
N ASP A 29 52.05 3.34 -22.46
CA ASP A 29 53.03 2.26 -22.67
C ASP A 29 53.81 1.93 -21.38
N ARG A 30 54.14 2.94 -20.56
CA ARG A 30 54.78 2.72 -19.25
C ARG A 30 53.84 1.97 -18.31
N ARG A 31 52.57 2.38 -18.27
CA ARG A 31 51.49 1.73 -17.51
C ARG A 31 51.39 0.24 -17.86
N THR A 32 51.23 -0.04 -19.15
CA THR A 32 51.04 -1.38 -19.69
C THR A 32 52.28 -2.24 -19.52
N SER A 33 53.48 -1.67 -19.73
CA SER A 33 54.75 -2.42 -19.59
C SER A 33 55.08 -2.79 -18.15
N VAL A 34 54.75 -1.96 -17.16
CA VAL A 34 54.91 -2.30 -15.73
C VAL A 34 53.97 -3.45 -15.36
N LEU A 35 52.69 -3.36 -15.76
CA LEU A 35 51.68 -4.39 -15.49
C LEU A 35 52.01 -5.73 -16.21
N LEU A 36 52.37 -5.69 -17.49
CA LEU A 36 52.69 -6.88 -18.29
C LEU A 36 53.99 -7.57 -17.84
N ARG A 37 55.03 -6.80 -17.50
CA ARG A 37 56.32 -7.35 -17.08
C ARG A 37 56.18 -8.19 -15.81
N ARG A 38 55.28 -7.81 -14.90
CA ARG A 38 55.04 -8.53 -13.65
C ARG A 38 53.97 -9.61 -13.76
N LEU A 39 52.98 -9.46 -14.63
CA LEU A 39 52.07 -10.56 -14.99
C LEU A 39 52.87 -11.77 -15.52
N GLY A 40 53.90 -11.53 -16.33
CA GLY A 40 54.83 -12.56 -16.79
C GLY A 40 55.69 -13.21 -15.70
N GLN A 41 55.85 -12.56 -14.54
CA GLN A 41 56.65 -13.04 -13.42
C GLN A 41 55.86 -13.85 -12.36
N LYS A 42 54.54 -14.00 -12.51
CA LYS A 42 53.65 -14.70 -11.54
C LYS A 42 53.79 -14.18 -10.09
N GLU A 43 54.27 -12.96 -9.88
CA GLU A 43 54.22 -12.32 -8.57
C GLU A 43 52.79 -11.87 -8.30
N ALA A 44 52.29 -12.16 -7.09
CA ALA A 44 50.94 -11.79 -6.68
C ALA A 44 50.84 -10.26 -6.62
N MET A 45 50.17 -9.66 -7.61
CA MET A 45 49.89 -8.23 -7.62
C MET A 45 48.93 -7.89 -6.47
N VAL A 46 49.29 -6.89 -5.67
CA VAL A 46 48.45 -6.42 -4.56
C VAL A 46 47.61 -5.24 -5.04
N ALA A 47 46.28 -5.44 -5.04
CA ALA A 47 45.32 -4.36 -5.21
C ALA A 47 44.94 -3.79 -3.85
N ASP A 48 45.00 -2.47 -3.71
CA ASP A 48 44.49 -1.75 -2.56
C ASP A 48 43.16 -1.08 -2.91
N VAL A 49 42.19 -1.16 -2.00
CA VAL A 49 40.83 -0.64 -2.19
C VAL A 49 40.52 0.35 -1.08
N ASN A 50 40.35 1.61 -1.44
CA ASN A 50 39.96 2.65 -0.49
C ASN A 50 38.52 2.45 0.00
N GLU A 51 38.16 3.05 1.13
CA GLU A 51 36.80 3.00 1.70
C GLU A 51 35.73 3.54 0.74
N THR A 52 36.11 4.43 -0.19
CA THR A 52 35.26 4.98 -1.26
C THR A 52 34.99 4.00 -2.42
N GLY A 53 35.63 2.82 -2.38
CA GLY A 53 35.56 1.80 -3.43
C GLY A 53 36.52 2.07 -4.59
N GLU A 54 37.45 3.01 -4.48
CA GLU A 54 38.49 3.24 -5.48
C GLU A 54 39.54 2.13 -5.42
N VAL A 55 39.81 1.52 -6.57
CA VAL A 55 40.78 0.42 -6.70
C VAL A 55 42.06 0.95 -7.30
N THR A 56 43.14 0.81 -6.55
CA THR A 56 44.50 1.07 -7.02
C THR A 56 45.29 -0.23 -7.08
N VAL A 57 46.04 -0.44 -8.16
CA VAL A 57 46.93 -1.58 -8.31
C VAL A 57 48.34 -1.02 -8.43
N GLU A 58 49.22 -1.38 -7.49
CA GLU A 58 50.60 -0.89 -7.42
C GLU A 58 50.75 0.65 -7.49
N GLY A 59 49.79 1.39 -6.92
CA GLY A 59 49.79 2.86 -6.87
C GLY A 59 49.12 3.55 -8.06
N GLU A 60 48.59 2.80 -9.02
CA GLU A 60 47.83 3.35 -10.15
C GLU A 60 46.34 3.11 -10.00
N PHE A 61 45.54 4.14 -10.26
CA PHE A 61 44.08 4.06 -10.24
C PHE A 61 43.55 3.28 -11.45
N VAL A 62 42.89 2.16 -11.21
CA VAL A 62 42.36 1.28 -12.27
C VAL A 62 40.85 1.45 -12.44
N GLY A 63 40.12 1.77 -11.37
CA GLY A 63 38.68 1.97 -11.45
C GLY A 63 38.00 1.98 -10.09
N LYS A 64 36.67 1.79 -10.10
CA LYS A 64 35.82 1.79 -8.91
C LYS A 64 35.09 0.46 -8.73
N LEU A 65 35.13 -0.07 -7.52
CA LEU A 65 34.35 -1.20 -7.07
C LEU A 65 32.99 -0.71 -6.54
N ASP A 66 31.91 -1.14 -7.17
CA ASP A 66 30.54 -0.88 -6.74
C ASP A 66 29.90 -2.20 -6.29
N GLY A 67 29.74 -2.36 -4.97
CA GLY A 67 29.32 -3.63 -4.38
C GLY A 67 30.33 -4.74 -4.68
N PHE A 68 29.92 -5.68 -5.53
CA PHE A 68 30.74 -6.80 -6.02
C PHE A 68 31.04 -6.70 -7.53
N ARG A 69 30.82 -5.52 -8.15
CA ARG A 69 31.12 -5.27 -9.56
C ARG A 69 32.27 -4.28 -9.70
N PHE A 70 33.25 -4.64 -10.53
CA PHE A 70 34.35 -3.73 -10.86
C PHE A 70 33.99 -2.91 -12.11
N ARG A 71 33.95 -1.59 -11.97
CA ARG A 71 33.83 -0.64 -13.08
C ARG A 71 35.19 0.01 -13.32
N GLN A 72 35.83 -0.36 -14.43
CA GLN A 72 37.07 0.26 -14.87
C GLN A 72 36.82 1.71 -15.30
N ASP A 73 37.79 2.58 -15.05
CA ASP A 73 37.75 3.94 -15.59
C ASP A 73 38.12 3.94 -17.09
N LYS A 74 37.47 4.79 -17.88
CA LYS A 74 37.69 4.85 -19.34
C LYS A 74 38.98 5.61 -19.64
N GLY A 75 40.12 4.92 -19.61
CA GLY A 75 41.44 5.50 -19.88
C GLY A 75 42.26 4.72 -20.91
N ALA A 76 42.19 5.17 -22.18
CA ALA A 76 43.06 4.92 -23.32
C ALA A 76 43.35 3.45 -23.74
N GLY A 77 42.65 2.99 -24.79
CA GLY A 77 43.09 1.91 -25.69
C GLY A 77 42.42 0.54 -25.50
N ILE A 78 41.59 0.13 -26.48
CA ILE A 78 40.75 -1.10 -26.45
C ILE A 78 41.55 -2.40 -26.18
N ALA A 79 42.81 -2.47 -26.61
CA ALA A 79 43.65 -3.66 -26.48
C ALA A 79 44.36 -3.76 -25.12
N GLU A 80 44.81 -2.63 -24.58
CA GLU A 80 45.50 -2.55 -23.29
C GLU A 80 44.49 -2.64 -22.14
N ASP A 81 43.30 -2.06 -22.32
CA ASP A 81 42.18 -2.15 -21.39
C ASP A 81 41.81 -3.59 -21.01
N LYS A 82 41.83 -4.53 -21.96
CA LYS A 82 41.52 -5.94 -21.68
C LYS A 82 42.54 -6.61 -20.79
N THR A 83 43.82 -6.29 -20.97
CA THR A 83 44.92 -6.94 -20.24
C THR A 83 45.06 -6.33 -18.85
N ILE A 84 44.89 -5.01 -18.74
CA ILE A 84 44.81 -4.29 -17.47
C ILE A 84 43.59 -4.81 -16.68
N LYS A 85 42.42 -4.93 -17.32
CA LYS A 85 41.23 -5.49 -16.69
C LYS A 85 41.48 -6.90 -16.15
N ALA A 86 42.05 -7.81 -16.94
CA ALA A 86 42.33 -9.17 -16.47
C ALA A 86 43.31 -9.22 -15.29
N ALA A 87 44.38 -8.41 -15.33
CA ALA A 87 45.37 -8.33 -14.26
C ALA A 87 44.79 -7.74 -12.96
N SER A 88 44.03 -6.64 -13.06
CA SER A 88 43.37 -6.02 -11.91
C SER A 88 42.29 -6.91 -11.30
N LEU A 89 41.58 -7.67 -12.12
CA LEU A 89 40.58 -8.65 -11.68
C LEU A 89 41.20 -9.79 -10.87
N GLN A 90 42.37 -10.31 -11.27
CA GLN A 90 43.10 -11.31 -10.48
C GLN A 90 43.60 -10.73 -9.14
N ALA A 91 44.08 -9.48 -9.14
CA ALA A 91 44.55 -8.81 -7.94
C ALA A 91 43.41 -8.51 -6.93
N LEU A 92 42.16 -8.39 -7.41
CA LEU A 92 40.98 -8.12 -6.59
C LEU A 92 40.36 -9.37 -5.93
N ALA A 93 40.73 -10.59 -6.33
CA ALA A 93 40.13 -11.81 -5.80
C ALA A 93 40.17 -11.91 -4.26
N PRO A 94 41.30 -11.64 -3.56
CA PRO A 94 41.34 -11.68 -2.10
C PRO A 94 40.44 -10.62 -1.44
N GLN A 95 40.33 -9.43 -2.05
CA GLN A 95 39.49 -8.34 -1.58
C GLN A 95 38.00 -8.69 -1.70
N PHE A 96 37.60 -9.42 -2.74
CA PHE A 96 36.22 -9.92 -2.87
C PHE A 96 35.84 -10.88 -1.75
N HIS A 97 36.75 -11.76 -1.32
CA HIS A 97 36.50 -12.65 -0.17
C HIS A 97 36.34 -11.86 1.14
N LEU A 98 37.25 -10.91 1.43
CA LEU A 98 37.15 -10.06 2.63
C LEU A 98 35.84 -9.25 2.65
N ARG A 99 35.44 -8.70 1.51
CA ARG A 99 34.19 -7.95 1.36
C ARG A 99 32.96 -8.84 1.49
N ALA A 100 33.01 -10.07 0.97
CA ALA A 100 31.95 -11.07 1.14
C ALA A 100 31.78 -11.49 2.61
N ASP A 101 32.88 -11.61 3.34
CA ASP A 101 32.87 -11.89 4.78
C ASP A 101 32.26 -10.72 5.57
N ARG A 102 32.66 -9.48 5.24
CA ARG A 102 32.07 -8.26 5.82
C ARG A 102 30.57 -8.19 5.54
N PHE A 103 30.16 -8.42 4.30
CA PHE A 103 28.75 -8.43 3.91
C PHE A 103 27.96 -9.53 4.64
N TYR A 104 28.54 -10.72 4.77
CA TYR A 104 27.89 -11.83 5.46
C TYR A 104 27.66 -11.54 6.95
N ASN A 105 28.54 -10.77 7.59
CA ASN A 105 28.46 -10.39 9.00
C ASN A 105 27.74 -9.04 9.24
N ALA A 106 27.42 -8.28 8.19
CA ALA A 106 26.75 -7.00 8.31
C ALA A 106 25.36 -7.15 8.95
N PRO A 107 24.88 -6.15 9.71
CA PRO A 107 23.53 -6.15 10.27
C PRO A 107 22.47 -5.99 9.16
N ASP A 108 21.27 -6.53 9.40
CA ASP A 108 20.14 -6.44 8.45
C ASP A 108 19.63 -4.99 8.23
N THR A 109 20.13 -4.02 8.99
CA THR A 109 19.82 -2.60 8.81
C THR A 109 20.62 -1.94 7.69
N GLU A 110 21.75 -2.53 7.29
CA GLU A 110 22.57 -2.02 6.17
C GLU A 110 22.09 -2.53 4.80
N ILE A 111 21.21 -3.53 4.80
CA ILE A 111 20.65 -4.14 3.59
C ILE A 111 19.22 -3.63 3.43
N ASP A 112 18.90 -3.09 2.25
CA ASP A 112 17.54 -2.69 1.90
C ASP A 112 17.17 -3.20 0.50
N PHE A 113 15.88 -3.18 0.17
CA PHE A 113 15.37 -3.52 -1.15
C PHE A 113 14.72 -2.30 -1.81
N THR A 114 14.85 -2.14 -3.11
CA THR A 114 14.20 -1.06 -3.87
C THR A 114 12.77 -1.43 -4.25
N GLU A 115 11.97 -0.45 -4.64
CA GLU A 115 10.60 -0.69 -5.11
C GLU A 115 10.53 -1.46 -6.43
N GLN A 116 11.62 -1.47 -7.19
CA GLN A 116 11.78 -2.27 -8.41
C GLN A 116 12.41 -3.65 -8.13
N GLY A 117 12.48 -4.07 -6.85
CA GLY A 117 13.01 -5.38 -6.46
C GLY A 117 14.53 -5.52 -6.50
N GLY A 118 15.28 -4.42 -6.58
CA GLY A 118 16.73 -4.42 -6.42
C GLY A 118 17.14 -4.61 -4.95
N LEU A 119 18.30 -5.23 -4.70
CA LEU A 119 18.87 -5.42 -3.37
C LEU A 119 20.10 -4.52 -3.22
N MET A 120 20.10 -3.69 -2.19
CA MET A 120 21.10 -2.67 -1.91
C MET A 120 21.83 -2.99 -0.61
N TRP A 121 23.15 -2.79 -0.58
CA TRP A 121 23.95 -2.76 0.64
C TRP A 121 24.60 -1.38 0.75
N GLY A 122 24.11 -0.57 1.68
CA GLY A 122 24.43 0.85 1.73
C GLY A 122 24.06 1.55 0.41
N SER A 123 25.06 2.06 -0.30
CA SER A 123 24.89 2.73 -1.60
C SER A 123 25.07 1.80 -2.81
N SER A 124 25.50 0.56 -2.61
CA SER A 124 25.86 -0.36 -3.70
C SER A 124 24.78 -1.39 -3.99
N ALA A 125 24.47 -1.60 -5.27
CA ALA A 125 23.56 -2.65 -5.71
C ALA A 125 24.25 -4.02 -5.70
N VAL A 126 23.70 -4.97 -4.95
CA VAL A 126 24.29 -6.31 -4.74
C VAL A 126 23.48 -7.43 -5.38
N GLY A 127 22.23 -7.19 -5.79
CA GLY A 127 21.43 -8.18 -6.51
C GLY A 127 20.05 -7.67 -6.88
N LYS A 128 19.21 -8.58 -7.38
CA LYS A 128 17.78 -8.36 -7.63
C LYS A 128 16.97 -9.57 -7.20
N LEU A 129 15.72 -9.33 -6.85
CA LEU A 129 14.72 -10.34 -6.60
C LEU A 129 14.19 -10.90 -7.92
N VAL A 130 13.95 -12.20 -7.94
CA VAL A 130 13.39 -12.94 -9.08
C VAL A 130 12.18 -13.73 -8.58
N ALA A 131 11.24 -14.01 -9.48
CA ALA A 131 10.12 -14.90 -9.17
C ALA A 131 10.62 -16.25 -8.64
N GLY A 132 10.13 -16.64 -7.46
CA GLY A 132 10.43 -17.94 -6.87
C GLY A 132 9.31 -18.95 -7.12
N SER A 133 9.37 -20.09 -6.42
CA SER A 133 8.37 -21.15 -6.52
C SER A 133 7.05 -20.83 -5.81
N ASP A 134 7.10 -19.96 -4.80
CA ASP A 134 5.98 -19.51 -3.99
C ASP A 134 5.97 -17.97 -4.00
N PRO A 135 4.82 -17.29 -4.15
CA PRO A 135 4.72 -15.84 -4.06
C PRO A 135 5.36 -15.21 -2.81
N LEU A 136 5.42 -15.95 -1.69
CA LEU A 136 6.07 -15.50 -0.44
C LEU A 136 7.55 -15.93 -0.32
N LYS A 137 8.12 -16.61 -1.32
CA LYS A 137 9.53 -17.03 -1.32
C LYS A 137 10.18 -16.67 -2.66
N PRO A 138 10.58 -15.40 -2.86
CA PRO A 138 11.26 -14.98 -4.06
C PRO A 138 12.66 -15.61 -4.16
N GLY A 139 13.12 -15.83 -5.39
CA GLY A 139 14.51 -16.15 -5.68
C GLY A 139 15.38 -14.89 -5.72
N ILE A 140 16.70 -15.07 -5.70
CA ILE A 140 17.67 -13.97 -5.74
C ILE A 140 18.71 -14.23 -6.82
N GLU A 141 18.89 -13.24 -7.67
CA GLU A 141 19.98 -13.15 -8.64
C GLU A 141 20.98 -12.10 -8.15
N VAL A 142 22.21 -12.53 -7.89
CA VAL A 142 23.24 -11.69 -7.28
C VAL A 142 24.07 -10.99 -8.37
N PHE A 143 24.44 -9.75 -8.12
CA PHE A 143 25.31 -8.97 -8.99
C PHE A 143 26.76 -9.10 -8.54
N VAL A 144 27.34 -10.28 -8.78
CA VAL A 144 28.76 -10.56 -8.56
C VAL A 144 29.44 -10.74 -9.91
N ASP A 145 30.58 -10.10 -10.12
CA ASP A 145 31.40 -10.33 -11.31
C ASP A 145 31.97 -11.76 -11.28
N ASP A 146 32.06 -12.43 -12.43
CA ASP A 146 32.52 -13.83 -12.54
C ASP A 146 33.90 -14.06 -11.91
N VAL A 147 34.67 -12.97 -11.82
CA VAL A 147 36.02 -12.89 -11.28
C VAL A 147 36.10 -13.14 -9.77
N ALA A 148 35.07 -12.76 -9.01
CA ALA A 148 35.05 -12.96 -7.57
C ALA A 148 34.94 -14.45 -7.20
N GLY A 149 34.67 -15.32 -8.18
CA GLY A 149 34.54 -16.75 -8.02
C GLY A 149 33.14 -17.16 -7.52
N PRO A 150 32.74 -18.42 -7.80
CA PRO A 150 31.40 -18.91 -7.48
C PRO A 150 31.15 -19.00 -5.97
N GLU A 151 32.19 -19.15 -5.16
CA GLU A 151 32.08 -19.22 -3.70
C GLU A 151 31.59 -17.90 -3.09
N VAL A 152 32.14 -16.77 -3.56
CA VAL A 152 31.70 -15.43 -3.13
C VAL A 152 30.26 -15.20 -3.56
N ALA A 153 29.93 -15.51 -4.81
CA ALA A 153 28.56 -15.36 -5.33
C ALA A 153 27.55 -16.16 -4.50
N GLN A 154 27.84 -17.43 -4.19
CA GLN A 154 26.97 -18.27 -3.35
C GLN A 154 26.86 -17.74 -1.92
N LYS A 155 27.94 -17.24 -1.32
CA LYS A 155 27.91 -16.68 0.03
C LYS A 155 27.03 -15.42 0.12
N VAL A 156 27.19 -14.52 -0.85
CA VAL A 156 26.35 -13.31 -0.97
C VAL A 156 24.90 -13.69 -1.24
N GLN A 157 24.64 -14.66 -2.13
CA GLN A 157 23.30 -15.16 -2.43
C GLN A 157 22.59 -15.70 -1.19
N ARG A 158 23.26 -16.57 -0.42
CA ARG A 158 22.71 -17.13 0.82
C ARG A 158 22.39 -16.05 1.84
N ARG A 159 23.29 -15.06 2.00
CA ARG A 159 23.05 -13.95 2.94
C ARG A 159 21.84 -13.11 2.52
N LEU A 160 21.75 -12.76 1.24
CA LEU A 160 20.60 -12.02 0.71
C LEU A 160 19.29 -12.82 0.85
N GLN A 161 19.34 -14.14 0.64
CA GLN A 161 18.17 -15.01 0.80
C GLN A 161 17.70 -15.01 2.25
N HIS A 162 18.62 -15.19 3.20
CA HIS A 162 18.29 -15.13 4.63
C HIS A 162 17.74 -13.77 5.05
N PHE A 163 18.28 -12.67 4.52
CA PHE A 163 17.76 -11.33 4.79
C PHE A 163 16.30 -11.18 4.32
N ILE A 164 16.00 -11.56 3.08
CA ILE A 164 14.66 -11.45 2.51
C ILE A 164 13.68 -12.40 3.20
N ASP A 165 14.06 -13.66 3.44
CA ASP A 165 13.23 -14.63 4.15
C ASP A 165 12.89 -14.13 5.57
N ARG A 166 13.85 -13.52 6.28
CA ARG A 166 13.62 -12.91 7.60
C ARG A 166 12.71 -11.69 7.53
N LYS A 167 12.89 -10.81 6.54
CA LYS A 167 12.02 -9.63 6.34
C LYS A 167 10.60 -10.04 6.00
N ILE A 168 10.42 -11.03 5.13
CA ILE A 168 9.10 -11.61 4.83
C ILE A 168 8.50 -12.24 6.08
N ALA A 169 9.27 -13.03 6.83
CA ALA A 169 8.80 -13.64 8.06
C ALA A 169 8.32 -12.62 9.11
N LEU A 170 9.01 -11.47 9.21
CA LEU A 170 8.66 -10.39 10.13
C LEU A 170 7.45 -9.57 9.66
N LEU A 171 7.36 -9.22 8.37
CA LEU A 171 6.29 -8.37 7.85
C LEU A 171 5.00 -9.13 7.53
N PHE A 172 5.11 -10.41 7.15
CA PHE A 172 4.00 -11.30 6.81
C PHE A 172 3.78 -12.41 7.85
N GLU A 173 4.27 -12.22 9.08
CA GLU A 173 4.02 -13.13 10.21
C GLU A 173 2.56 -13.60 10.28
N PRO A 174 1.54 -12.71 10.18
CA PRO A 174 0.15 -13.14 10.27
C PRO A 174 -0.29 -14.09 9.14
N LEU A 175 0.24 -13.93 7.92
CA LEU A 175 -0.05 -14.86 6.81
C LEU A 175 0.64 -16.19 7.00
N LEU A 176 1.89 -16.17 7.47
CA LEU A 176 2.64 -17.39 7.72
C LEU A 176 2.07 -18.17 8.90
N ALA A 177 1.55 -17.49 9.92
CA ALA A 177 0.82 -18.12 11.02
C ALA A 177 -0.47 -18.77 10.51
N LEU A 178 -1.21 -18.05 9.66
CA LEU A 178 -2.45 -18.56 9.05
C LEU A 178 -2.20 -19.79 8.16
N SER A 179 -1.11 -19.83 7.40
CA SER A 179 -0.80 -20.97 6.51
C SER A 179 -0.27 -22.20 7.26
N LYS A 180 0.38 -22.01 8.40
CA LYS A 180 0.95 -23.08 9.24
C LYS A 180 -0.05 -23.69 10.21
N ASP A 181 -1.20 -23.08 10.44
CA ASP A 181 -2.18 -23.60 11.39
C ASP A 181 -2.89 -24.86 10.85
N GLU A 182 -2.62 -25.99 11.48
CA GLU A 182 -3.23 -27.28 11.16
C GLU A 182 -4.64 -27.45 11.75
N ALA A 183 -5.05 -26.57 12.69
CA ALA A 183 -6.40 -26.59 13.25
C ALA A 183 -7.45 -26.14 12.21
N LEU A 184 -7.04 -25.39 11.18
CA LEU A 184 -7.89 -25.04 10.05
C LEU A 184 -8.05 -26.26 9.14
N THR A 185 -9.26 -26.80 9.09
CA THR A 185 -9.60 -27.98 8.28
C THR A 185 -10.66 -27.65 7.23
N GLY A 186 -10.74 -28.48 6.18
CA GLY A 186 -11.76 -28.38 5.13
C GLY A 186 -11.76 -27.02 4.41
N LEU A 187 -12.93 -26.38 4.33
CA LEU A 187 -13.15 -25.10 3.64
C LEU A 187 -12.35 -23.95 4.26
N ALA A 188 -12.15 -23.95 5.58
CA ALA A 188 -11.39 -22.91 6.28
C ALA A 188 -9.93 -22.89 5.81
N ARG A 189 -9.34 -24.08 5.60
CA ARG A 189 -7.97 -24.23 5.08
C ARG A 189 -7.86 -23.78 3.63
N GLY A 190 -8.81 -24.16 2.78
CA GLY A 190 -8.86 -23.70 1.39
C GLY A 190 -8.97 -22.17 1.30
N PHE A 191 -9.79 -21.57 2.16
CA PHE A 191 -9.93 -20.11 2.24
C PHE A 191 -8.65 -19.43 2.76
N ALA A 192 -7.99 -20.01 3.76
CA ALA A 192 -6.69 -19.53 4.24
C ALA A 192 -5.62 -19.54 3.13
N PHE A 193 -5.55 -20.60 2.32
CA PHE A 193 -4.65 -20.64 1.16
C PHE A 193 -4.95 -19.52 0.17
N ARG A 194 -6.23 -19.28 -0.17
CA ARG A 194 -6.63 -18.17 -1.04
C ARG A 194 -6.21 -16.80 -0.50
N ILE A 195 -6.34 -16.58 0.81
CA ILE A 195 -5.86 -15.35 1.47
C ILE A 195 -4.35 -15.20 1.30
N VAL A 196 -3.59 -16.26 1.54
CA VAL A 196 -2.13 -16.25 1.45
C VAL A 196 -1.65 -16.01 0.01
N GLU A 197 -2.29 -16.65 -0.98
CA GLU A 197 -2.01 -16.45 -2.41
C GLU A 197 -2.25 -14.99 -2.85
N ASN A 198 -3.23 -14.31 -2.26
CA ASN A 198 -3.53 -12.91 -2.55
C ASN A 198 -2.89 -11.94 -1.54
N PHE A 199 -1.80 -12.35 -0.88
CA PHE A 199 -1.02 -11.54 0.05
C PHE A 199 -1.85 -10.87 1.16
N GLY A 200 -2.92 -11.54 1.60
CA GLY A 200 -3.77 -11.09 2.68
C GLY A 200 -4.89 -10.12 2.32
N ILE A 201 -5.13 -9.87 1.02
CA ILE A 201 -6.20 -8.99 0.53
C ILE A 201 -7.01 -9.71 -0.52
N LEU A 202 -8.32 -9.82 -0.30
CA LEU A 202 -9.19 -10.57 -1.20
C LEU A 202 -10.49 -9.81 -1.43
N GLN A 203 -10.85 -9.57 -2.69
CA GLN A 203 -12.12 -8.92 -2.99
C GLN A 203 -13.26 -9.87 -2.70
N ARG A 204 -14.26 -9.41 -1.94
CA ARG A 204 -15.38 -10.25 -1.53
C ARG A 204 -16.20 -10.75 -2.72
N ALA A 205 -16.23 -9.98 -3.81
CA ALA A 205 -16.92 -10.35 -5.04
C ALA A 205 -16.42 -11.68 -5.62
N ASP A 206 -15.10 -11.93 -5.53
CA ASP A 206 -14.46 -13.10 -6.15
C ASP A 206 -14.64 -14.39 -5.32
N VAL A 207 -14.91 -14.24 -4.02
CA VAL A 207 -15.06 -15.35 -3.06
C VAL A 207 -16.43 -15.35 -2.37
N ALA A 208 -17.45 -14.77 -2.99
CA ALA A 208 -18.76 -14.61 -2.38
C ALA A 208 -19.40 -15.94 -1.97
N ASP A 209 -19.20 -17.00 -2.76
CA ASP A 209 -19.78 -18.33 -2.48
C ASP A 209 -18.98 -19.10 -1.43
N ASP A 210 -17.65 -18.98 -1.43
CA ASP A 210 -16.80 -19.52 -0.38
C ASP A 210 -17.20 -18.94 0.97
N VAL A 211 -17.32 -17.61 1.05
CA VAL A 211 -17.69 -16.91 2.29
C VAL A 211 -19.07 -17.36 2.79
N LYS A 212 -20.03 -17.63 1.91
CA LYS A 212 -21.35 -18.16 2.28
C LYS A 212 -21.27 -19.59 2.80
N SER A 213 -20.42 -20.42 2.22
CA SER A 213 -20.24 -21.83 2.61
C SER A 213 -19.42 -22.04 3.88
N LEU A 214 -18.64 -21.03 4.29
CA LEU A 214 -17.95 -21.04 5.59
C LEU A 214 -18.95 -21.01 6.76
N ASP A 215 -18.78 -21.95 7.68
CA ASP A 215 -19.51 -22.02 8.95
C ASP A 215 -19.03 -20.95 9.95
N GLN A 216 -19.77 -20.79 11.04
CA GLN A 216 -19.48 -19.75 12.03
C GLN A 216 -18.17 -20.03 12.78
N ASP A 217 -17.85 -21.31 13.02
CA ASP A 217 -16.63 -21.74 13.70
C ASP A 217 -15.39 -21.48 12.85
N ALA A 218 -15.40 -21.78 11.54
CA ALA A 218 -14.31 -21.43 10.63
C ALA A 218 -14.11 -19.92 10.54
N ARG A 219 -15.20 -19.14 10.46
CA ARG A 219 -15.08 -17.67 10.47
C ARG A 219 -14.52 -17.17 11.80
N GLY A 220 -14.89 -17.79 12.92
CA GLY A 220 -14.32 -17.53 14.24
C GLY A 220 -12.81 -17.79 14.27
N ALA A 221 -12.37 -18.93 13.75
CA ALA A 221 -10.95 -19.29 13.64
C ALA A 221 -10.16 -18.30 12.77
N LEU A 222 -10.68 -17.94 11.59
CA LEU A 222 -10.03 -16.96 10.70
C LEU A 222 -9.95 -15.56 11.34
N ARG A 223 -10.96 -15.15 12.11
CA ARG A 223 -10.90 -13.89 12.88
C ARG A 223 -9.84 -13.92 13.97
N LYS A 224 -9.60 -15.06 14.64
CA LYS A 224 -8.52 -15.21 15.62
C LYS A 224 -7.14 -15.01 14.98
N HIS A 225 -6.98 -15.41 13.71
CA HIS A 225 -5.77 -15.14 12.92
C HIS A 225 -5.68 -13.69 12.39
N GLY A 226 -6.65 -12.83 12.70
CA GLY A 226 -6.62 -11.42 12.31
C GLY A 226 -7.25 -11.11 10.94
N VAL A 227 -7.96 -12.07 10.32
CA VAL A 227 -8.73 -11.84 9.09
C VAL A 227 -10.01 -11.07 9.42
N ARG A 228 -10.24 -9.94 8.74
CA ARG A 228 -11.48 -9.16 8.82
C ARG A 228 -12.36 -9.41 7.61
N PHE A 229 -13.64 -9.69 7.87
CA PHE A 229 -14.66 -9.89 6.85
C PHE A 229 -15.40 -8.59 6.57
N GLY A 230 -14.87 -7.78 5.65
CA GLY A 230 -15.49 -6.53 5.22
C GLY A 230 -16.70 -6.73 4.30
N GLN A 231 -17.39 -5.63 4.01
CA GLN A 231 -18.43 -5.54 3.00
C GLN A 231 -17.88 -5.72 1.59
N PHE A 232 -16.75 -5.09 1.26
CA PHE A 232 -16.19 -5.11 -0.09
C PHE A 232 -14.98 -6.03 -0.19
N THR A 233 -14.19 -6.12 0.87
CA THR A 233 -12.87 -6.77 0.90
C THR A 233 -12.70 -7.56 2.18
N ILE A 234 -12.07 -8.72 2.06
CA ILE A 234 -11.64 -9.56 3.17
C ILE A 234 -10.13 -9.38 3.27
N PHE A 235 -9.66 -8.89 4.41
CA PHE A 235 -8.28 -8.43 4.52
C PHE A 235 -7.70 -8.61 5.92
N MET A 236 -6.38 -8.54 6.02
CA MET A 236 -5.67 -8.51 7.30
C MET A 236 -5.09 -7.11 7.55
N PRO A 237 -5.55 -6.38 8.59
CA PRO A 237 -5.15 -4.99 8.83
C PRO A 237 -3.65 -4.77 9.00
N LEU A 238 -2.95 -5.73 9.60
CA LEU A 238 -1.50 -5.63 9.86
C LEU A 238 -0.67 -5.52 8.58
N ILE A 239 -1.16 -6.10 7.48
CA ILE A 239 -0.46 -6.14 6.19
C ILE A 239 -0.78 -4.89 5.36
N LEU A 240 -1.78 -4.10 5.74
CA LEU A 240 -2.06 -2.80 5.11
C LEU A 240 -1.11 -1.68 5.58
N LYS A 241 -0.21 -1.97 6.52
CA LYS A 241 0.84 -1.01 6.92
C LYS A 241 1.78 -0.70 5.74
N PRO A 242 2.47 0.46 5.73
CA PRO A 242 3.32 0.85 4.60
C PRO A 242 4.46 -0.13 4.30
N ALA A 243 5.17 -0.61 5.33
CA ALA A 243 6.31 -1.51 5.14
C ALA A 243 5.92 -2.88 4.52
N PRO A 244 4.89 -3.60 5.02
CA PRO A 244 4.39 -4.79 4.33
C PRO A 244 3.82 -4.50 2.94
N THR A 245 3.21 -3.32 2.72
CA THR A 245 2.64 -2.94 1.42
C THR A 245 3.73 -2.76 0.35
N ARG A 246 4.84 -2.09 0.68
CA ARG A 246 6.00 -1.95 -0.21
C ARG A 246 6.54 -3.32 -0.64
N LEU A 247 6.71 -4.25 0.31
CA LEU A 247 7.19 -5.59 0.00
C LEU A 247 6.14 -6.42 -0.77
N ARG A 248 4.85 -6.29 -0.44
CA ARG A 248 3.75 -6.96 -1.15
C ARG A 248 3.72 -6.58 -2.63
N LEU A 249 3.88 -5.30 -2.95
CA LEU A 249 3.89 -4.82 -4.34
C LEU A 249 5.06 -5.43 -5.12
N VAL A 250 6.25 -5.51 -4.53
CA VAL A 250 7.42 -6.16 -5.14
C VAL A 250 7.15 -7.65 -5.39
N LEU A 251 6.72 -8.39 -4.38
CA LEU A 251 6.45 -9.83 -4.49
C LEU A 251 5.33 -10.13 -5.49
N TRP A 252 4.26 -9.34 -5.47
CA TRP A 252 3.17 -9.45 -6.42
C TRP A 252 3.63 -9.17 -7.85
N SER A 253 4.40 -8.11 -8.06
CA SER A 253 4.93 -7.75 -9.39
C SER A 253 5.84 -8.84 -9.95
N LEU A 254 6.66 -9.47 -9.10
CA LEU A 254 7.46 -10.63 -9.46
C LEU A 254 6.59 -11.84 -9.84
N SER A 255 5.51 -12.11 -9.08
CA SER A 255 4.59 -13.22 -9.38
C SER A 255 3.85 -13.03 -10.72
N GLN A 256 3.57 -11.77 -11.09
CA GLN A 256 2.91 -11.41 -12.35
C GLN A 256 3.91 -11.19 -13.50
N ASN A 257 5.22 -11.30 -13.25
CA ASN A 257 6.29 -11.02 -14.20
C ASN A 257 6.15 -9.64 -14.88
N LEU A 258 5.79 -8.61 -14.11
CA LEU A 258 5.72 -7.23 -14.61
C LEU A 258 7.11 -6.69 -14.92
N SER A 259 7.21 -5.88 -15.98
CA SER A 259 8.47 -5.21 -16.34
C SER A 259 8.74 -3.97 -15.49
N GLU A 260 7.69 -3.29 -15.06
CA GLU A 260 7.73 -2.08 -14.23
C GLU A 260 6.84 -2.30 -13.01
N PHE A 261 7.40 -2.12 -11.82
CA PHE A 261 6.69 -2.39 -10.59
C PHE A 261 5.94 -1.14 -10.16
N PRO A 262 4.65 -1.23 -9.76
CA PRO A 262 3.92 -0.08 -9.25
C PRO A 262 4.58 0.46 -7.98
N GLU A 263 4.69 1.79 -7.90
CA GLU A 263 5.18 2.49 -6.72
C GLU A 263 4.19 2.37 -5.56
N SER A 264 4.72 2.30 -4.33
CA SER A 264 3.89 2.30 -3.14
C SER A 264 3.34 3.70 -2.89
N PRO A 265 2.02 3.89 -2.72
CA PRO A 265 1.46 5.19 -2.37
C PRO A 265 2.07 5.74 -1.07
N PRO A 266 2.23 7.08 -0.94
CA PRO A 266 2.73 7.69 0.27
C PRO A 266 1.92 7.32 1.51
N PRO A 267 2.57 7.10 2.66
CA PRO A 267 1.87 6.75 3.90
C PRO A 267 0.97 7.90 4.36
N GLY A 268 -0.18 7.56 4.93
CA GLY A 268 -1.12 8.54 5.52
C GLY A 268 -2.21 9.04 4.58
N LEU A 269 -2.05 8.88 3.26
CA LEU A 269 -3.13 9.19 2.31
C LEU A 269 -4.26 8.17 2.46
N VAL A 270 -5.50 8.66 2.53
CA VAL A 270 -6.70 7.80 2.56
C VAL A 270 -7.25 7.58 1.15
N THR A 271 -7.17 8.61 0.31
CA THR A 271 -7.60 8.53 -1.08
C THR A 271 -6.50 8.98 -2.02
N ILE A 272 -6.41 8.29 -3.16
CA ILE A 272 -5.46 8.57 -4.23
C ILE A 272 -6.21 8.62 -5.57
N PRO A 273 -5.78 9.42 -6.56
CA PRO A 273 -6.33 9.33 -7.91
C PRO A 273 -6.05 7.93 -8.49
N VAL A 274 -7.02 7.39 -9.25
CA VAL A 274 -6.80 6.14 -9.98
C VAL A 274 -5.97 6.45 -11.20
N ASP A 275 -4.81 5.81 -11.31
CA ASP A 275 -4.06 5.79 -12.56
C ASP A 275 -4.65 4.74 -13.50
N ALA A 276 -5.12 5.19 -14.68
CA ALA A 276 -5.67 4.31 -15.71
C ALA A 276 -4.60 3.50 -16.45
N GLY A 277 -3.32 3.90 -16.37
CA GLY A 277 -2.20 3.17 -16.95
C GLY A 277 -1.66 2.04 -16.07
N ALA A 278 -2.06 1.99 -14.79
CA ALA A 278 -1.56 1.01 -13.85
C ALA A 278 -2.06 -0.43 -14.17
N PRO A 279 -1.22 -1.46 -13.93
CA PRO A 279 -1.62 -2.85 -14.11
C PRO A 279 -2.88 -3.20 -13.31
N GLN A 280 -3.74 -4.06 -13.88
CA GLN A 280 -4.96 -4.50 -13.20
C GLN A 280 -4.63 -5.16 -11.85
N GLY A 281 -5.27 -4.70 -10.78
CA GLY A 281 -5.02 -5.20 -9.42
C GLY A 281 -3.93 -4.47 -8.65
N ALA A 282 -3.14 -3.59 -9.29
CA ALA A 282 -2.11 -2.79 -8.60
C ALA A 282 -2.68 -1.98 -7.43
N SER A 283 -3.84 -1.35 -7.61
CA SER A 283 -4.52 -0.61 -6.54
C SER A 283 -4.94 -1.52 -5.38
N THR A 284 -5.44 -2.72 -5.67
CA THR A 284 -5.82 -3.69 -4.63
C THR A 284 -4.61 -4.16 -3.84
N MET A 285 -3.51 -4.45 -4.53
CA MET A 285 -2.25 -4.85 -3.90
C MET A 285 -1.54 -3.70 -3.19
N SER A 286 -1.79 -2.44 -3.56
CA SER A 286 -1.33 -1.28 -2.77
C SER A 286 -2.21 -1.02 -1.54
N GLY A 287 -3.29 -1.78 -1.34
CA GLY A 287 -4.19 -1.64 -0.19
C GLY A 287 -5.34 -0.66 -0.42
N TYR A 288 -5.64 -0.34 -1.67
CA TYR A 288 -6.71 0.58 -2.09
C TYR A 288 -7.75 -0.13 -2.96
N ARG A 289 -8.98 0.38 -2.94
CA ARG A 289 -10.04 -0.06 -3.86
C ARG A 289 -10.43 1.10 -4.76
N ASN A 290 -10.49 0.84 -6.05
CA ASN A 290 -10.93 1.82 -7.04
C ASN A 290 -12.44 2.05 -6.90
N ALA A 291 -12.83 3.32 -6.84
CA ALA A 291 -14.20 3.80 -6.72
C ALA A 291 -14.36 5.01 -7.67
N GLY A 292 -14.53 4.72 -8.96
CA GLY A 292 -14.56 5.74 -10.01
C GLY A 292 -13.17 6.30 -10.29
N ASN A 293 -13.03 7.63 -10.28
CA ASN A 293 -11.78 8.32 -10.61
C ASN A 293 -10.76 8.33 -9.45
N ARG A 294 -11.15 7.84 -8.26
CA ARG A 294 -10.30 7.78 -7.07
C ARG A 294 -10.33 6.41 -6.44
N ALA A 295 -9.24 6.06 -5.77
CA ALA A 295 -9.12 4.85 -4.98
C ALA A 295 -9.09 5.23 -3.50
N ILE A 296 -9.76 4.42 -2.67
CA ILE A 296 -9.84 4.60 -1.22
C ILE A 296 -9.17 3.44 -0.51
N ARG A 297 -8.42 3.74 0.56
CA ARG A 297 -7.75 2.71 1.37
C ARG A 297 -8.76 1.72 1.94
N ILE A 298 -8.46 0.43 1.82
CA ILE A 298 -9.37 -0.66 2.17
C ILE A 298 -9.87 -0.56 3.63
N ASP A 299 -8.99 -0.28 4.60
CA ASP A 299 -9.42 -0.16 6.01
C ASP A 299 -10.42 0.99 6.23
N MET A 300 -10.26 2.13 5.54
CA MET A 300 -11.17 3.27 5.66
C MET A 300 -12.47 3.03 4.91
N LEU A 301 -12.40 2.38 3.74
CA LEU A 301 -13.57 1.97 2.99
C LEU A 301 -14.46 1.03 3.80
N GLU A 302 -13.87 0.07 4.51
CA GLU A 302 -14.64 -0.90 5.29
C GLU A 302 -15.27 -0.25 6.53
N ARG A 303 -14.60 0.72 7.16
CA ARG A 303 -15.21 1.56 8.20
C ARG A 303 -16.35 2.40 7.66
N LEU A 304 -16.18 3.00 6.48
CA LEU A 304 -17.25 3.70 5.78
C LEU A 304 -18.42 2.76 5.50
N ALA A 305 -18.15 1.54 5.03
CA ALA A 305 -19.18 0.53 4.79
C ALA A 305 -19.94 0.14 6.05
N ASP A 306 -19.26 0.05 7.20
CA ASP A 306 -19.89 -0.24 8.49
C ASP A 306 -20.82 0.90 8.94
N MET A 307 -20.43 2.18 8.77
CA MET A 307 -21.32 3.32 9.04
C MET A 307 -22.51 3.36 8.07
N LEU A 308 -22.29 3.03 6.80
CA LEU A 308 -23.36 2.97 5.80
C LEU A 308 -24.39 1.86 6.05
N ARG A 309 -24.07 0.85 6.89
CA ARG A 309 -25.02 -0.21 7.25
C ARG A 309 -26.07 0.24 8.26
N SER A 310 -25.77 1.22 9.11
CA SER A 310 -26.76 1.80 10.02
C SER A 310 -27.71 2.78 9.32
N GLU A 311 -27.32 3.28 8.16
CA GLU A 311 -28.12 4.24 7.39
C GLU A 311 -29.19 3.57 6.51
N ASP A 312 -30.27 4.31 6.22
CA ASP A 312 -31.30 3.87 5.28
C ASP A 312 -30.83 4.05 3.82
N SER A 313 -30.01 3.11 3.37
CA SER A 313 -29.53 3.03 1.99
C SER A 313 -30.65 2.91 0.93
N ARG A 314 -31.90 2.60 1.30
CA ARG A 314 -33.04 2.50 0.36
C ARG A 314 -33.87 3.77 0.31
N GLY A 315 -34.12 4.39 1.47
CA GLY A 315 -34.81 5.68 1.58
C GLY A 315 -33.96 6.87 1.16
N GLY A 316 -32.64 6.71 1.18
CA GLY A 316 -31.69 7.77 0.90
C GLY A 316 -31.16 8.38 2.19
N PHE A 317 -29.86 8.62 2.26
CA PHE A 317 -29.23 9.27 3.42
C PHE A 317 -28.34 10.44 2.97
N GLU A 318 -28.16 11.41 3.86
CA GLU A 318 -27.25 12.54 3.64
C GLU A 318 -25.84 12.18 4.14
N ALA A 319 -24.79 12.70 3.49
CA ALA A 319 -23.43 12.52 3.98
C ALA A 319 -23.25 13.16 5.38
N ASN A 320 -22.85 12.35 6.36
CA ASN A 320 -22.47 12.84 7.68
C ASN A 320 -21.04 13.43 7.66
N ALA A 321 -20.75 14.38 8.54
CA ALA A 321 -19.43 14.98 8.73
C ALA A 321 -18.34 13.92 9.00
N ASP A 322 -18.68 12.87 9.77
CA ASP A 322 -17.76 11.75 10.05
C ASP A 322 -17.37 10.97 8.78
N MET A 323 -18.30 10.82 7.82
CA MET A 323 -18.03 10.14 6.55
C MET A 323 -17.06 10.95 5.67
N LEU A 324 -17.21 12.27 5.66
CA LEU A 324 -16.30 13.18 4.95
C LEU A 324 -14.92 13.21 5.61
N SER A 325 -14.87 13.24 6.95
CA SER A 325 -13.64 13.21 7.72
C SER A 325 -12.83 11.94 7.49
N ILE A 326 -13.47 10.76 7.53
CA ILE A 326 -12.80 9.47 7.33
C ILE A 326 -12.25 9.32 5.90
N THR A 327 -12.93 9.89 4.91
CA THR A 327 -12.47 9.84 3.51
C THR A 327 -11.46 10.95 3.16
N GLY A 328 -11.46 12.05 3.92
CA GLY A 328 -10.59 13.21 3.70
C GLY A 328 -10.92 13.96 2.40
N MET A 329 -12.20 14.03 2.04
CA MET A 329 -12.66 14.54 0.74
C MET A 329 -13.69 15.66 0.90
N THR A 330 -13.85 16.47 -0.15
CA THR A 330 -14.98 17.41 -0.25
C THR A 330 -16.28 16.66 -0.58
N LEU A 331 -17.43 17.31 -0.35
CA LEU A 331 -18.76 16.74 -0.66
C LEU A 331 -18.90 16.26 -2.12
N GLU A 332 -18.39 17.03 -3.07
CA GLU A 332 -18.43 16.69 -4.50
C GLU A 332 -17.56 15.46 -4.82
N GLN A 333 -16.38 15.39 -4.23
CA GLN A 333 -15.47 14.26 -4.40
C GLN A 333 -16.01 13.00 -3.73
N PHE A 334 -16.65 13.14 -2.56
CA PHE A 334 -17.34 12.07 -1.88
C PHE A 334 -18.51 11.54 -2.72
N ALA A 335 -19.27 12.43 -3.36
CA ALA A 335 -20.36 12.03 -4.25
C ALA A 335 -19.86 11.16 -5.40
N ALA A 336 -18.79 11.59 -6.09
CA ALA A 336 -18.17 10.81 -7.17
C ALA A 336 -17.61 9.46 -6.69
N LEU A 337 -17.06 9.41 -5.47
CA LEU A 337 -16.59 8.15 -4.86
C LEU A 337 -17.76 7.20 -4.59
N MET A 338 -18.85 7.71 -4.02
CA MET A 338 -20.05 6.93 -3.71
C MET A 338 -20.72 6.38 -4.98
N GLU A 339 -20.73 7.16 -6.06
CA GLU A 339 -21.12 6.67 -7.40
C GLU A 339 -20.25 5.51 -7.87
N GLY A 340 -18.92 5.63 -7.69
CA GLY A 340 -17.97 4.55 -7.97
C GLY A 340 -18.17 3.29 -7.12
N LEU A 341 -18.77 3.42 -5.93
CA LEU A 341 -19.15 2.30 -5.06
C LEU A 341 -20.54 1.70 -5.40
N GLY A 342 -21.29 2.30 -6.33
CA GLY A 342 -22.59 1.83 -6.78
C GLY A 342 -23.79 2.54 -6.14
N TYR A 343 -23.58 3.62 -5.39
CA TYR A 343 -24.66 4.49 -4.94
C TYR A 343 -25.04 5.48 -6.05
N LYS A 344 -26.24 6.04 -5.97
CA LYS A 344 -26.65 7.20 -6.76
C LYS A 344 -26.58 8.43 -5.87
N ALA A 345 -25.91 9.47 -6.33
CA ALA A 345 -25.83 10.74 -5.64
C ALA A 345 -26.80 11.74 -6.30
N GLU A 346 -27.80 12.21 -5.56
CA GLU A 346 -28.69 13.28 -6.02
C GLU A 346 -28.31 14.60 -5.33
N LYS A 347 -27.86 15.58 -6.12
CA LYS A 347 -27.52 16.92 -5.63
C LYS A 347 -28.81 17.66 -5.29
N SER A 348 -28.92 18.11 -4.05
CA SER A 348 -30.00 18.95 -3.55
C SER A 348 -29.43 20.18 -2.85
N GLU A 349 -30.16 21.29 -2.90
CA GLU A 349 -29.73 22.55 -2.28
C GLU A 349 -30.72 22.90 -1.17
N ARG A 350 -30.21 23.17 0.04
CA ARG A 350 -31.00 23.73 1.14
C ARG A 350 -30.43 25.08 1.52
N THR A 351 -31.31 26.01 1.88
CA THR A 351 -30.92 27.26 2.53
C THR A 351 -30.41 26.95 3.92
N LYS A 352 -29.17 27.37 4.23
CA LYS A 352 -28.57 27.23 5.56
C LYS A 352 -29.43 27.96 6.58
N VAL A 353 -30.06 27.22 7.49
CA VAL A 353 -30.60 27.80 8.71
C VAL A 353 -29.43 27.94 9.67
N LYS A 354 -28.86 29.15 9.78
CA LYS A 354 -27.96 29.46 10.90
C LYS A 354 -28.72 29.13 12.18
N ALA A 355 -28.22 28.20 12.98
CA ALA A 355 -28.60 28.14 14.37
C ALA A 355 -28.26 29.52 14.95
N VAL A 356 -29.30 30.27 15.33
CA VAL A 356 -29.12 31.52 16.06
C VAL A 356 -28.37 31.13 17.32
N ASP A 357 -27.16 31.68 17.51
CA ASP A 357 -26.49 31.64 18.80
C ASP A 357 -27.54 32.07 19.83
N VAL A 358 -27.94 31.15 20.70
CA VAL A 358 -28.77 31.48 21.84
C VAL A 358 -27.92 32.44 22.66
N VAL A 359 -28.25 33.72 22.58
CA VAL A 359 -27.75 34.76 23.47
C VAL A 359 -28.03 34.27 24.88
N ILE A 360 -26.99 33.81 25.56
CA ILE A 360 -27.02 33.61 27.00
C ILE A 360 -27.29 35.01 27.58
N PRO A 361 -28.42 35.24 28.28
CA PRO A 361 -28.64 36.50 28.95
C PRO A 361 -27.57 36.60 30.03
N HIS A 362 -26.64 37.53 29.85
CA HIS A 362 -25.72 37.90 30.91
C HIS A 362 -26.51 38.76 31.90
N ASP A 363 -27.14 38.12 32.88
CA ASP A 363 -27.67 38.84 34.04
C ASP A 363 -26.50 39.55 34.72
N GLY A 364 -26.72 40.83 35.00
CA GLY A 364 -25.72 41.76 35.49
C GLY A 364 -25.18 41.34 36.86
N ALA A 365 -23.89 41.02 36.90
CA ALA A 365 -23.06 41.14 38.08
C ALA A 365 -21.86 42.02 37.72
N GLY A 366 -21.78 43.19 38.37
CA GLY A 366 -20.79 44.23 38.09
C GLY A 366 -19.36 43.76 38.33
N MET A 367 -18.50 44.02 37.35
CA MET A 367 -17.05 43.98 37.50
C MET A 367 -16.56 45.28 38.15
N ALA A 368 -15.83 45.14 39.25
CA ALA A 368 -14.96 46.18 39.76
C ALA A 368 -13.70 46.28 38.87
N ALA A 369 -13.32 47.52 38.55
CA ALA A 369 -12.23 47.88 37.65
C ALA A 369 -10.83 47.62 38.22
N ASP A 370 -9.86 47.30 37.36
CA ASP A 370 -8.62 48.08 37.30
C ASP A 370 -7.98 48.10 35.89
N LYS A 371 -7.28 49.22 35.68
CA LYS A 371 -6.73 49.92 34.51
C LYS A 371 -5.98 49.13 33.41
N GLY A 372 -6.39 49.37 32.15
CA GLY A 372 -5.76 50.34 31.23
C GLY A 372 -4.29 50.21 30.82
N ALA A 373 -4.04 49.85 29.55
CA ALA A 373 -3.24 50.55 28.52
C ALA A 373 -2.94 49.56 27.37
N ASP A 374 -3.57 49.70 26.19
CA ASP A 374 -3.05 50.37 24.97
C ASP A 374 -1.75 49.74 24.42
N ALA A 375 -1.55 49.41 23.14
CA ALA A 375 -2.32 49.62 21.94
C ALA A 375 -1.69 48.79 20.78
N THR A 376 -2.54 48.25 19.90
CA THR A 376 -2.44 48.32 18.42
C THR A 376 -1.12 48.00 17.67
N THR A 377 -1.09 46.91 16.90
CA THR A 377 -1.28 46.91 15.42
C THR A 377 -1.12 45.50 14.80
N PRO A 378 -1.81 45.20 13.67
CA PRO A 378 -1.89 43.87 13.07
C PRO A 378 -0.99 43.74 11.81
N VAL A 379 -0.38 42.57 11.55
CA VAL A 379 0.13 42.23 10.21
C VAL A 379 0.06 40.71 9.97
N MET A 380 -0.64 40.32 8.90
CA MET A 380 -0.65 38.97 8.34
C MET A 380 0.67 38.64 7.61
N ASP A 381 0.98 37.34 7.57
CA ASP A 381 1.75 36.59 6.56
C ASP A 381 2.94 37.26 5.86
N VAL A 382 4.14 36.73 6.14
CA VAL A 382 5.23 36.68 5.16
C VAL A 382 5.89 35.31 5.22
N ALA A 383 6.01 34.72 4.04
CA ALA A 383 6.62 33.44 3.75
C ALA A 383 8.11 33.33 4.12
N ALA A 384 8.52 32.06 4.17
CA ALA A 384 9.82 31.54 3.75
C ALA A 384 10.92 31.26 4.80
N GLU A 385 11.55 30.11 4.55
CA GLU A 385 12.90 29.68 4.92
C GLU A 385 13.14 29.08 6.32
N GLN A 386 13.32 27.75 6.32
CA GLN A 386 14.15 27.08 7.32
C GLN A 386 15.62 27.52 7.18
N PRO A 387 16.42 27.32 8.25
CA PRO A 387 17.39 26.23 8.15
C PRO A 387 17.55 25.36 9.41
N LEU A 388 17.73 24.07 9.16
CA LEU A 388 18.76 23.15 9.68
C LEU A 388 19.47 23.47 11.02
N GLY A 389 19.37 22.50 11.94
CA GLY A 389 20.59 21.83 12.44
C GLY A 389 20.81 21.77 13.96
N GLY A 390 20.74 20.55 14.53
CA GLY A 390 21.47 20.06 15.71
C GLY A 390 21.05 20.63 17.07
N ILE A 391 21.14 19.95 18.22
CA ILE A 391 21.96 18.80 18.64
C ILE A 391 21.43 18.31 20.02
N ILE A 392 21.27 16.99 20.16
CA ILE A 392 21.63 16.11 21.31
C ILE A 392 21.20 16.52 22.75
N SER A 393 20.44 15.66 23.45
CA SER A 393 20.89 14.87 24.62
C SER A 393 19.73 14.22 25.41
N ASP A 394 20.04 13.04 25.95
CA ASP A 394 19.19 12.01 26.59
C ASP A 394 18.33 12.44 27.80
N PRO A 395 17.29 11.64 28.15
CA PRO A 395 16.44 11.87 29.31
C PRO A 395 17.07 11.32 30.60
N ILE A 396 17.09 12.13 31.65
CA ILE A 396 17.36 11.70 33.03
C ILE A 396 16.00 11.45 33.71
N PRO A 397 15.75 10.28 34.32
CA PRO A 397 14.59 10.08 35.18
C PRO A 397 14.92 10.54 36.61
N ALA A 398 14.00 11.28 37.23
CA ALA A 398 14.05 11.60 38.66
C ALA A 398 12.97 10.80 39.43
N PRO A 399 13.24 10.42 40.70
CA PRO A 399 12.68 9.24 41.33
C PRO A 399 11.46 9.51 42.22
N ALA A 400 10.83 8.41 42.63
CA ALA A 400 9.89 8.32 43.73
C ALA A 400 10.62 8.37 45.08
N ASP A 401 10.12 9.19 46.01
CA ASP A 401 9.86 8.85 47.41
C ASP A 401 9.43 10.11 48.15
N ASP A 402 8.17 10.15 48.61
CA ASP A 402 7.90 10.60 49.98
C ASP A 402 6.57 10.01 50.46
N ILE A 403 6.67 9.20 51.50
CA ILE A 403 5.58 8.52 52.20
C ILE A 403 5.51 9.14 53.60
N VAL A 404 4.34 9.57 54.07
CA VAL A 404 3.82 9.17 55.40
C VAL A 404 2.31 9.45 55.55
N PRO A 405 1.62 8.69 56.42
CA PRO A 405 0.22 8.30 56.27
C PRO A 405 -0.73 8.87 57.34
N GLY A 406 -2.03 8.65 57.14
CA GLY A 406 -3.00 8.42 58.22
C GLY A 406 -3.95 9.57 58.52
N THR A 407 -5.22 9.38 58.14
CA THR A 407 -6.39 9.51 59.05
C THR A 407 -7.64 8.99 58.33
N ALA A 408 -7.98 7.75 58.65
CA ALA A 408 -9.35 7.26 58.61
C ALA A 408 -10.06 7.79 59.87
N ASP A 409 -11.17 8.50 59.68
CA ASP A 409 -12.38 8.52 60.52
C ASP A 409 -13.09 9.87 60.34
N MET A 410 -14.20 9.87 59.61
CA MET A 410 -15.38 10.70 59.91
C MET A 410 -16.61 10.13 59.17
N PRO A 411 -17.72 9.82 59.86
CA PRO A 411 -18.89 9.15 59.30
C PRO A 411 -19.84 10.07 58.52
N ASP A 412 -20.54 9.45 57.59
CA ASP A 412 -21.64 9.97 56.76
C ASP A 412 -22.98 9.88 57.53
N ASP A 413 -23.57 11.02 57.87
CA ASP A 413 -24.91 11.12 58.49
C ASP A 413 -25.83 11.97 57.61
N GLY A 414 -26.26 11.40 56.47
CA GLY A 414 -27.18 11.99 55.51
C GLY A 414 -28.50 12.52 56.09
N ILE A 415 -28.50 13.78 56.52
CA ILE A 415 -29.70 14.57 56.86
C ILE A 415 -29.49 16.02 56.39
N ALA A 416 -30.38 16.46 55.51
CA ALA A 416 -30.49 17.86 55.08
C ALA A 416 -31.16 18.71 56.18
N PRO A 417 -30.61 19.88 56.56
CA PRO A 417 -31.32 20.81 57.42
C PRO A 417 -32.20 21.74 56.57
N ILE A 418 -33.51 21.56 56.72
CA ILE A 418 -34.53 22.56 56.41
C ILE A 418 -34.50 23.59 57.56
N ALA A 419 -34.46 24.88 57.23
CA ALA A 419 -34.74 25.96 58.16
C ALA A 419 -35.63 27.01 57.47
N GLU A 420 -36.91 26.99 57.83
CA GLU A 420 -37.84 28.11 57.77
C GLU A 420 -37.39 29.19 58.76
N GLU A 421 -37.34 30.46 58.34
CA GLU A 421 -38.13 31.54 58.97
C GLU A 421 -38.09 32.84 58.15
N LEU A 422 -39.24 33.52 58.14
CA LEU A 422 -39.59 34.77 57.45
C LEU A 422 -39.02 36.01 58.16
N ALA A 423 -38.66 37.05 57.39
CA ALA A 423 -38.75 38.45 57.85
C ALA A 423 -38.84 39.45 56.68
N GLU A 424 -40.01 40.09 56.62
CA GLU A 424 -40.36 41.48 56.27
C GLU A 424 -39.62 42.28 55.17
N THR A 425 -40.43 42.72 54.22
CA THR A 425 -40.23 43.81 53.25
C THR A 425 -40.12 45.20 53.89
N PRO A 426 -39.29 46.09 53.31
CA PRO A 426 -39.59 47.51 53.26
C PRO A 426 -39.79 48.02 51.83
N GLU A 427 -40.88 48.78 51.63
CA GLU A 427 -41.20 49.56 50.42
C GLU A 427 -40.26 50.77 50.27
N VAL A 428 -39.83 51.09 49.03
CA VAL A 428 -39.46 52.46 48.64
C VAL A 428 -39.81 52.72 47.17
N ASP A 429 -40.62 53.76 46.97
CA ASP A 429 -41.06 54.52 45.78
C ASP A 429 -40.38 54.32 44.41
N ASP A 430 -41.20 54.00 43.41
CA ASP A 430 -40.91 54.13 41.97
C ASP A 430 -41.30 55.53 41.45
N HIS A 431 -40.31 56.38 41.16
CA HIS A 431 -40.54 57.61 40.42
C HIS A 431 -39.55 57.73 39.24
N ILE A 432 -39.92 57.18 38.09
CA ILE A 432 -39.27 57.46 36.80
C ILE A 432 -40.34 57.92 35.79
N PRO A 433 -40.24 59.13 35.23
CA PRO A 433 -41.20 59.64 34.26
C PRO A 433 -41.07 58.93 32.90
N ALA A 434 -42.21 58.60 32.29
CA ALA A 434 -42.30 58.08 30.94
C ALA A 434 -41.95 59.17 29.90
N SER A 435 -41.06 58.85 28.98
CA SER A 435 -40.77 59.63 27.76
C SER A 435 -41.14 58.84 26.49
N ASP A 436 -41.57 59.61 25.47
CA ASP A 436 -42.37 59.26 24.28
C ASP A 436 -41.86 58.12 23.35
N PRO A 437 -42.77 57.41 22.65
CA PRO A 437 -42.46 56.23 21.82
C PRO A 437 -42.10 56.57 20.36
N ALA A 438 -41.58 57.75 20.06
CA ALA A 438 -41.37 58.18 18.68
C ALA A 438 -40.14 59.09 18.49
N GLU A 439 -38.94 58.57 18.73
CA GLU A 439 -37.72 59.08 18.06
C GLU A 439 -36.49 58.18 18.33
N THR A 440 -36.37 57.08 17.59
CA THR A 440 -35.04 56.50 17.28
C THR A 440 -35.05 55.99 15.83
N PRO A 441 -34.27 56.58 14.91
CA PRO A 441 -34.18 56.11 13.54
C PRO A 441 -33.51 54.74 13.48
N GLN A 442 -34.13 53.79 12.78
CA GLN A 442 -33.54 52.49 12.44
C GLN A 442 -32.30 52.71 11.57
N GLY A 443 -31.11 52.57 12.17
CA GLY A 443 -29.87 52.43 11.43
C GLY A 443 -29.82 51.06 10.77
N THR A 444 -30.13 51.00 9.48
CA THR A 444 -29.80 49.84 8.63
C THR A 444 -28.29 49.64 8.61
N ALA A 445 -27.81 48.50 9.09
CA ALA A 445 -26.41 48.09 8.97
C ALA A 445 -26.02 47.98 7.48
N PRO A 446 -24.83 48.45 7.06
CA PRO A 446 -24.42 48.52 5.67
C PRO A 446 -24.07 47.17 5.01
N ASP A 447 -24.36 46.04 5.65
CA ASP A 447 -24.06 44.68 5.13
C ASP A 447 -25.31 43.83 4.86
N ALA A 448 -26.52 44.39 4.93
CA ALA A 448 -27.76 43.65 4.65
C ALA A 448 -28.02 43.36 3.15
N ALA A 449 -27.18 43.90 2.24
CA ALA A 449 -27.40 43.80 0.79
C ALA A 449 -26.48 42.78 0.07
N ILE A 450 -25.57 42.12 0.78
CA ILE A 450 -24.74 41.03 0.24
C ILE A 450 -24.73 39.85 1.24
N ALA A 451 -25.90 39.43 1.67
CA ALA A 451 -26.12 38.08 2.18
C ALA A 451 -26.91 37.32 1.12
N GLY A 452 -26.23 36.95 0.03
CA GLY A 452 -26.72 35.84 -0.78
C GLY A 452 -26.89 34.66 0.18
N ALA A 453 -28.09 34.09 0.25
CA ALA A 453 -28.35 32.97 1.15
C ALA A 453 -27.24 31.94 0.98
N ASP A 454 -26.53 31.61 2.06
CA ASP A 454 -25.53 30.54 2.02
C ASP A 454 -26.28 29.25 1.68
N LEU A 455 -26.27 28.86 0.40
CA LEU A 455 -26.89 27.64 -0.09
C LEU A 455 -25.96 26.49 0.28
N GLU A 456 -26.36 25.67 1.24
CA GLU A 456 -25.67 24.43 1.53
C GLU A 456 -26.10 23.38 0.51
N THR A 457 -25.16 23.02 -0.36
CA THR A 457 -25.31 21.88 -1.25
C THR A 457 -25.16 20.61 -0.42
N PHE A 458 -26.17 19.74 -0.44
CA PHE A 458 -26.12 18.42 0.16
C PHE A 458 -26.42 17.34 -0.89
N TYR A 459 -25.94 16.13 -0.64
CA TYR A 459 -26.16 14.98 -1.53
C TYR A 459 -27.00 13.94 -0.81
N ILE A 460 -28.04 13.46 -1.47
CA ILE A 460 -28.83 12.31 -1.02
C ILE A 460 -28.28 11.07 -1.73
N PHE A 461 -27.87 10.08 -0.97
CA PHE A 461 -27.29 8.84 -1.47
C PHE A 461 -28.29 7.69 -1.38
N THR A 462 -28.65 7.10 -2.52
CA THR A 462 -29.49 5.90 -2.58
C THR A 462 -28.74 4.71 -3.17
N TRP A 463 -28.95 3.50 -2.67
CA TRP A 463 -28.31 2.32 -3.23
C TRP A 463 -28.80 2.07 -4.65
N GLY A 464 -27.90 2.17 -5.62
CA GLY A 464 -28.20 1.90 -7.02
C GLY A 464 -28.43 0.40 -7.22
N ARG A 465 -29.69 -0.03 -7.33
CA ARG A 465 -29.94 -1.23 -8.15
C ARG A 465 -29.57 -0.83 -9.58
N ALA A 466 -28.50 -1.41 -10.12
CA ALA A 466 -28.31 -1.46 -11.55
C ALA A 466 -29.65 -1.92 -12.15
N PRO A 467 -30.29 -1.15 -13.05
CA PRO A 467 -31.49 -1.64 -13.70
C PRO A 467 -31.08 -2.95 -14.35
N ARG A 468 -31.76 -4.04 -14.00
CA ARG A 468 -31.70 -5.27 -14.80
C ARG A 468 -32.08 -4.81 -16.20
N SER A 469 -31.07 -4.63 -17.06
CA SER A 469 -31.27 -4.46 -18.47
C SER A 469 -32.08 -5.69 -18.87
N HIS A 470 -33.38 -5.49 -19.03
CA HIS A 470 -34.22 -6.43 -19.73
C HIS A 470 -33.61 -6.46 -21.12
N ASN A 471 -32.74 -7.44 -21.34
CA ASN A 471 -32.18 -7.79 -22.63
C ASN A 471 -33.32 -8.38 -23.48
N ASN A 472 -34.32 -7.55 -23.76
CA ASN A 472 -35.30 -7.78 -24.79
C ASN A 472 -34.64 -7.26 -26.06
N GLY A 473 -33.74 -8.09 -26.61
CA GLY A 473 -33.04 -7.78 -27.85
C GLY A 473 -34.04 -7.46 -28.97
N PRO A 474 -33.71 -6.52 -29.87
CA PRO A 474 -34.60 -6.15 -30.95
C PRO A 474 -34.78 -7.34 -31.90
N ARG A 475 -36.03 -7.79 -32.05
CA ARG A 475 -36.43 -8.77 -33.07
C ARG A 475 -36.05 -8.21 -34.45
N ARG A 476 -35.03 -8.80 -35.06
CA ARG A 476 -34.70 -8.62 -36.49
C ARG A 476 -35.91 -9.02 -37.32
N ALA A 477 -36.46 -8.04 -38.02
CA ALA A 477 -37.35 -8.24 -39.14
C ALA A 477 -36.55 -8.87 -40.30
N THR A 478 -36.93 -10.07 -40.73
CA THR A 478 -36.45 -10.64 -41.99
C THR A 478 -37.48 -11.61 -42.55
N GLY A 479 -37.95 -11.29 -43.77
CA GLY A 479 -38.10 -12.27 -44.84
C GLY A 479 -39.34 -13.15 -44.87
N ASP A 480 -40.28 -12.75 -45.73
CA ASP A 480 -41.11 -13.55 -46.63
C ASP A 480 -41.47 -15.01 -46.27
N ARG A 481 -42.77 -15.21 -46.06
CA ARG A 481 -43.47 -16.48 -46.31
C ARG A 481 -44.14 -16.43 -47.69
N PRO A 482 -44.07 -17.50 -48.48
CA PRO A 482 -45.13 -17.83 -49.43
C PRO A 482 -46.06 -18.92 -48.89
N GLN A 483 -47.32 -18.76 -49.28
CA GLN A 483 -48.50 -19.57 -48.98
C GLN A 483 -48.40 -21.05 -49.36
N GLY A 484 -48.94 -21.91 -48.49
CA GLY A 484 -49.32 -23.29 -48.79
C GLY A 484 -50.71 -23.60 -48.21
N LYS A 485 -51.65 -23.97 -49.09
CA LYS A 485 -53.10 -24.18 -48.90
C LYS A 485 -53.46 -25.47 -48.14
N GLY A 486 -54.53 -25.38 -47.34
CA GLY A 486 -55.65 -26.35 -47.25
C GLY A 486 -55.51 -27.53 -46.26
N LYS A 487 -56.22 -27.57 -45.12
CA LYS A 487 -57.65 -27.93 -44.84
C LYS A 487 -57.78 -29.39 -44.30
N PRO A 488 -58.88 -29.80 -43.61
CA PRO A 488 -59.06 -29.60 -42.17
C PRO A 488 -59.56 -30.86 -41.40
N GLY A 489 -59.62 -30.76 -40.06
CA GLY A 489 -60.74 -31.30 -39.27
C GLY A 489 -60.51 -32.60 -38.48
N GLY A 490 -60.79 -32.53 -37.17
CA GLY A 490 -60.86 -33.70 -36.30
C GLY A 490 -61.12 -33.34 -34.84
N ARG A 491 -62.40 -33.07 -34.51
CA ARG A 491 -62.93 -32.81 -33.16
C ARG A 491 -62.55 -33.92 -32.17
N GLY A 492 -61.89 -33.55 -31.06
CA GLY A 492 -61.87 -34.34 -29.83
C GLY A 492 -63.06 -33.99 -28.95
N LYS A 493 -63.84 -35.00 -28.52
CA LYS A 493 -64.93 -34.88 -27.54
C LYS A 493 -64.66 -35.84 -26.38
N LYS A 494 -64.56 -35.25 -25.19
CA LYS A 494 -64.95 -35.72 -23.84
C LYS A 494 -64.70 -37.20 -23.46
N GLY A 495 -63.93 -37.38 -22.38
CA GLY A 495 -64.52 -37.59 -21.06
C GLY A 495 -64.38 -38.99 -20.43
N ALA A 496 -63.71 -39.04 -19.27
CA ALA A 496 -63.82 -40.01 -18.16
C ALA A 496 -63.41 -41.48 -18.48
N ALA A 497 -62.97 -42.33 -17.55
CA ALA A 497 -62.93 -42.32 -16.09
C ALA A 497 -61.71 -43.10 -15.57
N ARG A 498 -61.45 -42.89 -14.28
CA ARG A 498 -60.50 -43.58 -13.39
C ARG A 498 -60.51 -45.11 -13.50
N ALA A 499 -59.35 -45.74 -13.34
CA ALA A 499 -59.17 -46.85 -12.40
C ALA A 499 -57.68 -47.12 -12.12
N ASP A 500 -57.47 -47.44 -10.85
CA ASP A 500 -56.25 -47.64 -10.08
C ASP A 500 -55.55 -48.99 -10.40
N LYS A 501 -54.21 -49.00 -10.40
CA LYS A 501 -53.38 -50.17 -9.99
C LYS A 501 -51.90 -49.82 -10.00
N GLY A 502 -51.29 -50.03 -8.83
CA GLY A 502 -49.90 -49.71 -8.54
C GLY A 502 -48.84 -50.54 -9.26
N GLY A 503 -47.65 -49.96 -9.31
CA GLY A 503 -46.40 -50.57 -9.74
C GLY A 503 -45.25 -49.58 -9.54
N LYS A 504 -44.25 -49.98 -8.75
CA LYS A 504 -43.09 -49.18 -8.30
C LYS A 504 -42.28 -48.56 -9.45
N PRO A 505 -41.58 -47.42 -9.22
CA PRO A 505 -40.80 -46.72 -10.24
C PRO A 505 -39.45 -47.42 -10.52
N GLN A 506 -39.18 -47.69 -11.80
CA GLN A 506 -37.84 -48.05 -12.29
C GLN A 506 -36.95 -46.81 -12.37
N SER A 507 -35.83 -46.85 -11.65
CA SER A 507 -34.71 -45.92 -11.75
C SER A 507 -33.97 -46.14 -13.07
N GLN A 508 -33.90 -45.10 -13.91
CA GLN A 508 -33.07 -45.07 -15.11
C GLN A 508 -31.62 -44.75 -14.71
N SER A 509 -30.73 -45.73 -14.84
CA SER A 509 -29.28 -45.57 -14.76
C SER A 509 -28.73 -45.14 -16.11
N ALA A 510 -28.16 -43.93 -16.19
CA ALA A 510 -27.36 -43.49 -17.32
C ALA A 510 -25.98 -43.03 -16.82
N ARG A 511 -25.00 -43.94 -16.85
CA ARG A 511 -23.56 -43.60 -16.86
C ARG A 511 -22.78 -44.72 -17.56
N PRO A 512 -21.94 -44.41 -18.56
CA PRO A 512 -21.11 -45.40 -19.25
C PRO A 512 -19.91 -45.83 -18.39
N SER A 513 -19.55 -47.11 -18.48
CA SER A 513 -18.45 -47.76 -17.76
C SER A 513 -17.08 -47.23 -18.21
N ARG A 514 -16.27 -46.76 -17.25
CA ARG A 514 -14.85 -46.43 -17.46
C ARG A 514 -14.02 -47.72 -17.39
N THR A 515 -13.33 -48.06 -18.47
CA THR A 515 -12.33 -49.12 -18.50
C THR A 515 -11.11 -48.69 -17.69
N GLU A 516 -10.82 -49.40 -16.59
CA GLU A 516 -9.61 -49.21 -15.79
C GLU A 516 -8.38 -49.73 -16.56
N LYS A 517 -7.29 -48.97 -16.55
CA LYS A 517 -6.00 -49.39 -17.11
C LYS A 517 -5.36 -50.40 -16.14
N PRO A 518 -4.75 -51.50 -16.65
CA PRO A 518 -4.05 -52.46 -15.81
C PRO A 518 -2.84 -51.81 -15.11
N ILE A 519 -2.64 -52.16 -13.84
CA ILE A 519 -1.55 -51.70 -12.97
C ILE A 519 -0.23 -52.34 -13.43
N ASP A 520 0.81 -51.53 -13.53
CA ASP A 520 2.17 -51.91 -13.92
C ASP A 520 2.82 -52.81 -12.82
N PRO A 521 3.28 -54.03 -13.16
CA PRO A 521 3.78 -55.00 -12.18
C PRO A 521 5.13 -54.65 -11.53
N ASP A 522 5.84 -53.61 -12.00
CA ASP A 522 7.13 -53.18 -11.41
C ASP A 522 7.03 -51.92 -10.53
N ASN A 523 5.82 -51.52 -10.13
CA ASN A 523 5.63 -50.40 -9.21
C ASN A 523 5.77 -50.85 -7.73
N PRO A 524 6.74 -50.33 -6.95
CA PRO A 524 7.00 -50.75 -5.57
C PRO A 524 5.83 -50.45 -4.59
N PHE A 525 4.82 -49.68 -5.00
CA PHE A 525 3.64 -49.37 -4.19
C PHE A 525 2.46 -50.35 -4.36
N ALA A 526 2.48 -51.21 -5.39
CA ALA A 526 1.39 -52.17 -5.63
C ALA A 526 1.37 -53.34 -4.63
N ALA A 527 2.56 -53.77 -4.16
CA ALA A 527 2.69 -54.84 -3.16
C ALA A 527 2.17 -54.42 -1.77
N ALA A 528 2.34 -53.14 -1.39
CA ALA A 528 1.84 -52.61 -0.13
C ALA A 528 0.31 -52.48 -0.10
N LEU A 529 -0.34 -52.31 -1.26
CA LEU A 529 -1.79 -52.13 -1.39
C LEU A 529 -2.56 -53.45 -1.44
N MET A 530 -1.93 -54.56 -1.86
CA MET A 530 -2.54 -55.90 -1.77
C MET A 530 -2.56 -56.46 -0.34
N GLY A 531 -1.61 -56.09 0.52
CA GLY A 531 -1.55 -56.57 1.91
C GLY A 531 -2.61 -55.97 2.85
N LEU A 532 -3.35 -54.94 2.43
CA LEU A 532 -4.35 -54.26 3.27
C LEU A 532 -5.80 -54.73 3.02
N LYS A 533 -6.02 -55.67 2.09
CA LYS A 533 -7.36 -56.17 1.74
C LYS A 533 -7.79 -57.45 2.45
N ASP A 534 -6.90 -58.10 3.20
CA ASP A 534 -7.17 -59.39 3.85
C ASP A 534 -7.56 -59.29 5.34
N ASN A 535 -7.81 -58.09 5.87
CA ASN A 535 -8.35 -57.90 7.22
C ASN A 535 -9.65 -57.10 7.21
N LYS A 536 -10.73 -57.72 6.72
CA LYS A 536 -12.10 -57.32 7.03
C LYS A 536 -13.06 -58.49 7.07
#